data_AF-K0UJP0-F1
#
_entry.id   AF-K0UJP0-F1
#
_cell.length_a   1.000
_cell.length_b   1.000
_cell.length_c   1.000
_cell.angle_alpha   90.00
_cell.angle_beta   90.00
_cell.angle_gamma   90.00
#
_symmetry.space_group_name_H-M   'P 1'
#
loop_
_entity.id
_entity.type
_entity.pdbx_description
1 polymer ?
#
loop_
_entity_poly.entity_id
_entity_poly.type
_entity_poly.pdbx_seq_one_letter_code
_entity_poly.pdbx_strand_id
1 'polypeptide(L)'
;MRFGALLAVTAVAAAGCTQVVEGQARIAVPRPGTPVQWLPCNAGSGDHVQIPDNAECGMLSVPVDYSKPDGEVARLAMIRFPAAGRKIGSLVINPGGPGESGVESAVSLLSGLPQSVKDRFDIVGFDPRGVGSSTPAVWCNSDEDNDRLRADPTVEYTPEGVEHLENETKKFVQRCVDKMGKEFLENVGTENVAKDLDAIRTALGDDKLTYLGYSYGTRIGATYAEQFPDKVRAMILDGAVDPNADPVEEDIRQAAAFQKAFDDYATDCTTKNPDCPLGNDPAKAVEVYKSLVDPLVEHPAKTRDPRGLGYSDATVGTILPLYSPNLWRHLTEGLTGLKNGNGDVMLALADLYMGRDAKGHYNNSTDVRVAVNCVDKPAITDRATVVEEDRR
;
A
#
# COMPACT_ATOMS: atom_id res chain seq x y z
N MET A 1 -9.92 -0.19 -82.71
CA MET A 1 -10.00 -1.64 -82.40
C MET A 1 -8.97 -1.98 -81.34
N ARG A 2 -9.37 -2.13 -80.08
CA ARG A 2 -8.62 -2.85 -79.04
C ARG A 2 -9.61 -3.49 -78.08
N PHE A 3 -9.42 -4.79 -77.89
CA PHE A 3 -10.28 -5.76 -77.22
C PHE A 3 -10.33 -5.53 -75.70
N GLY A 4 -11.52 -5.68 -75.10
CA GLY A 4 -11.71 -5.86 -73.66
C GLY A 4 -11.80 -7.35 -73.33
N ALA A 5 -11.01 -7.81 -72.36
CA ALA A 5 -11.07 -9.17 -71.82
C ALA A 5 -11.82 -9.14 -70.48
N LEU A 6 -12.94 -9.87 -70.41
CA LEU A 6 -13.66 -10.17 -69.16
C LEU A 6 -13.00 -11.38 -68.48
N LEU A 7 -12.63 -11.23 -67.20
CA LEU A 7 -12.27 -12.32 -66.30
C LEU A 7 -13.51 -12.73 -65.50
N ALA A 8 -13.97 -13.97 -65.69
CA ALA A 8 -15.05 -14.57 -64.91
C ALA A 8 -14.48 -15.17 -63.61
N VAL A 9 -15.02 -14.75 -62.46
CA VAL A 9 -14.72 -15.35 -61.15
C VAL A 9 -15.84 -16.33 -60.82
N THR A 10 -15.53 -17.62 -60.79
CA THR A 10 -16.40 -18.68 -60.28
C THR A 10 -16.36 -18.71 -58.75
N ALA A 11 -17.48 -18.38 -58.10
CA ALA A 11 -17.67 -18.56 -56.66
C ALA A 11 -18.16 -19.99 -56.37
N VAL A 12 -17.40 -20.75 -55.58
CA VAL A 12 -17.80 -22.06 -55.04
C VAL A 12 -18.46 -21.82 -53.67
N ALA A 13 -19.76 -22.06 -53.57
CA ALA A 13 -20.49 -22.00 -52.30
C ALA A 13 -20.38 -23.36 -51.57
N ALA A 14 -19.52 -23.44 -50.57
CA ALA A 14 -19.51 -24.55 -49.62
C ALA A 14 -20.49 -24.24 -48.47
N ALA A 15 -21.65 -24.87 -48.47
CA ALA A 15 -22.62 -24.81 -47.37
C ALA A 15 -22.18 -25.75 -46.24
N GLY A 16 -21.24 -25.30 -45.41
CA GLY A 16 -20.94 -25.91 -44.12
C GLY A 16 -21.84 -25.34 -43.04
N CYS A 17 -22.47 -26.20 -42.22
CA CYS A 17 -23.19 -25.78 -41.03
C CYS A 17 -22.21 -25.25 -39.98
N THR A 18 -21.86 -23.96 -40.04
CA THR A 18 -21.17 -23.28 -38.95
C THR A 18 -22.20 -22.85 -37.92
N GLN A 19 -22.25 -23.57 -36.79
CA GLN A 19 -22.79 -22.97 -35.58
C GLN A 19 -21.76 -21.95 -35.07
N VAL A 20 -22.05 -20.67 -35.28
CA VAL A 20 -21.35 -19.59 -34.60
C VAL A 20 -21.86 -19.58 -33.17
N VAL A 21 -21.08 -20.13 -32.25
CA VAL A 21 -21.32 -19.94 -30.82
C VAL A 21 -20.94 -18.49 -30.52
N GLU A 22 -21.90 -17.69 -30.06
CA GLU A 22 -21.62 -16.36 -29.53
C GLU A 22 -20.75 -16.51 -28.28
N GLY A 23 -19.43 -16.37 -28.46
CA GLY A 23 -18.47 -16.29 -27.39
C GLY A 23 -17.64 -15.04 -27.58
N GLN A 24 -17.61 -14.15 -26.58
CA GLN A 24 -16.61 -13.09 -26.55
C GLN A 24 -15.24 -13.74 -26.41
N ALA A 25 -14.34 -13.48 -27.36
CA ALA A 25 -12.93 -13.83 -27.21
C ALA A 25 -12.37 -13.08 -26.01
N ARG A 26 -12.29 -13.73 -24.85
CA ARG A 26 -11.56 -13.23 -23.70
C ARG A 26 -10.08 -13.55 -23.93
N ILE A 27 -9.21 -12.55 -23.83
CA ILE A 27 -7.76 -12.78 -23.76
C ILE A 27 -7.55 -13.76 -22.61
N ALA A 28 -6.99 -14.93 -22.91
CA ALA A 28 -6.72 -15.93 -21.89
C ALA A 28 -5.69 -15.35 -20.90
N VAL A 29 -6.08 -15.22 -19.64
CA VAL A 29 -5.14 -14.94 -18.55
C VAL A 29 -4.14 -16.11 -18.50
N PRO A 30 -2.83 -15.86 -18.52
CA PRO A 30 -1.84 -16.93 -18.37
C PRO A 30 -2.12 -17.75 -17.12
N ARG A 31 -2.05 -19.07 -17.21
CA ARG A 31 -2.28 -19.93 -16.04
C ARG A 31 -1.09 -19.89 -15.08
N PRO A 32 -1.28 -20.16 -13.79
CA PRO A 32 -0.19 -20.40 -12.86
C PRO A 32 0.82 -21.42 -13.42
N GLY A 33 2.11 -21.15 -13.23
CA GLY A 33 3.22 -21.93 -13.83
C GLY A 33 3.66 -21.47 -15.22
N THR A 34 2.95 -20.53 -15.86
CA THR A 34 3.45 -19.89 -17.08
C THR A 34 4.67 -19.01 -16.75
N PRO A 35 5.80 -19.12 -17.49
CA PRO A 35 6.97 -18.25 -17.25
C PRO A 35 6.64 -16.77 -17.38
N VAL A 36 7.26 -15.94 -16.53
CA VAL A 36 7.12 -14.48 -16.61
C VAL A 36 7.76 -13.98 -17.89
N GLN A 37 6.97 -13.26 -18.70
CA GLN A 37 7.46 -12.54 -19.87
C GLN A 37 7.90 -11.15 -19.42
N TRP A 38 9.22 -10.94 -19.37
CA TRP A 38 9.83 -9.66 -19.03
C TRP A 38 9.83 -8.73 -20.24
N LEU A 39 9.34 -7.52 -20.04
CA LEU A 39 9.27 -6.47 -21.04
C LEU A 39 9.89 -5.19 -20.46
N PRO A 40 10.35 -4.24 -21.30
CA PRO A 40 10.67 -2.91 -20.81
C PRO A 40 9.48 -2.34 -20.02
N CYS A 41 9.77 -1.73 -18.88
CA CYS A 41 8.72 -1.05 -18.12
C CYS A 41 8.20 0.15 -18.92
N ASN A 42 6.91 0.14 -19.26
CA ASN A 42 6.28 1.34 -19.79
C ASN A 42 6.23 2.37 -18.64
N ALA A 43 6.65 3.61 -18.90
CA ALA A 43 6.49 4.72 -17.97
C ALA A 43 4.99 5.02 -17.77
N GLY A 44 4.37 4.32 -16.82
CA GLY A 44 2.94 4.41 -16.51
C GLY A 44 2.68 5.34 -15.34
N SER A 45 2.30 6.57 -15.66
CA SER A 45 1.48 7.51 -14.87
C SER A 45 1.64 7.51 -13.34
N GLY A 46 2.67 8.20 -12.87
CA GLY A 46 2.78 8.76 -11.52
C GLY A 46 3.89 9.80 -11.51
N ASP A 47 3.58 11.07 -11.25
CA ASP A 47 4.44 12.24 -11.53
C ASP A 47 5.76 12.32 -10.73
N HIS A 48 6.19 11.26 -10.01
CA HIS A 48 7.23 11.40 -8.99
C HIS A 48 8.41 10.42 -9.03
N VAL A 49 8.37 9.31 -9.79
CA VAL A 49 9.52 8.38 -9.82
C VAL A 49 9.91 7.99 -11.24
N GLN A 50 11.12 8.38 -11.66
CA GLN A 50 11.70 7.98 -12.94
C GLN A 50 12.15 6.53 -12.85
N ILE A 51 11.51 5.64 -13.61
CA ILE A 51 11.91 4.25 -13.73
C ILE A 51 13.16 4.18 -14.63
N PRO A 52 14.28 3.60 -14.16
CA PRO A 52 15.46 3.36 -14.98
C PRO A 52 15.17 2.62 -16.29
N ASP A 53 15.83 3.01 -17.39
CA ASP A 53 15.63 2.42 -18.72
C ASP A 53 15.89 0.92 -18.80
N ASN A 54 16.73 0.39 -17.90
CA ASN A 54 17.07 -1.02 -17.83
C ASN A 54 16.12 -1.84 -16.95
N ALA A 55 15.06 -1.24 -16.43
CA ALA A 55 14.04 -1.94 -15.65
C ALA A 55 13.19 -2.84 -16.55
N GLU A 56 12.90 -4.03 -16.04
CA GLU A 56 12.04 -5.01 -16.69
C GLU A 56 10.78 -5.23 -15.84
N CYS A 57 9.62 -5.15 -16.48
CA CYS A 57 8.33 -5.37 -15.84
C CYS A 57 7.70 -6.65 -16.37
N GLY A 58 6.96 -7.33 -15.50
CA GLY A 58 6.31 -8.60 -15.81
C GLY A 58 5.13 -8.88 -14.89
N MET A 59 4.30 -9.83 -15.29
CA MET A 59 3.18 -10.31 -14.47
C MET A 59 3.34 -11.80 -14.20
N LEU A 60 3.21 -12.22 -12.95
CA LEU A 60 3.18 -13.62 -12.54
C LEU A 60 1.76 -14.04 -12.21
N SER A 61 1.31 -15.19 -12.71
CA SER A 61 -0.05 -15.70 -12.42
C SER A 61 -0.01 -16.70 -11.26
N VAL A 62 -0.91 -16.53 -10.30
CA VAL A 62 -1.07 -17.36 -9.10
C VAL A 62 -2.55 -17.66 -8.87
N PRO A 63 -2.93 -18.81 -8.28
CA PRO A 63 -4.32 -19.05 -7.93
C PRO A 63 -4.76 -18.07 -6.83
N VAL A 64 -6.00 -17.60 -6.92
CA VAL A 64 -6.64 -16.83 -5.84
C VAL A 64 -6.71 -17.70 -4.59
N ASP A 65 -7.29 -18.89 -4.72
CA ASP A 65 -7.39 -19.90 -3.66
C ASP A 65 -6.43 -21.05 -3.95
N TYR A 66 -5.40 -21.21 -3.13
CA TYR A 66 -4.41 -22.29 -3.28
C TYR A 66 -4.97 -23.70 -3.06
N SER A 67 -6.15 -23.83 -2.44
CA SER A 67 -6.88 -25.11 -2.35
C SER A 67 -7.61 -25.47 -3.66
N LYS A 68 -7.80 -24.48 -4.56
CA LYS A 68 -8.40 -24.62 -5.89
C LYS A 68 -7.42 -24.11 -6.97
N PRO A 69 -6.30 -24.81 -7.24
CA PRO A 69 -5.23 -24.32 -8.11
C PRO A 69 -5.65 -24.09 -9.58
N ASP A 70 -6.75 -24.71 -10.03
CA ASP A 70 -7.33 -24.52 -11.36
C ASP A 70 -8.50 -23.50 -11.37
N GLY A 71 -8.72 -22.79 -10.27
CA GLY A 71 -9.79 -21.80 -10.10
C GLY A 71 -9.45 -20.41 -10.62
N GLU A 72 -10.00 -19.38 -9.97
CA GLU A 72 -9.72 -17.98 -10.30
C GLU A 72 -8.24 -17.64 -10.12
N VAL A 73 -7.73 -16.74 -10.98
CA VAL A 73 -6.30 -16.42 -11.07
C VAL A 73 -6.08 -14.95 -10.76
N ALA A 74 -5.16 -14.69 -9.84
CA ALA A 74 -4.58 -13.36 -9.65
C ALA A 74 -3.29 -13.22 -10.46
N ARG A 75 -2.98 -12.00 -10.91
CA ARG A 75 -1.72 -11.67 -11.56
C ARG A 75 -0.97 -10.64 -10.73
N LEU A 76 0.22 -11.00 -10.31
CA LEU A 76 1.11 -10.18 -9.50
C LEU A 76 1.99 -9.33 -10.42
N ALA A 77 1.96 -8.01 -10.23
CA ALA A 77 2.87 -7.11 -10.92
C ALA A 77 4.26 -7.16 -10.30
N MET A 78 5.28 -7.21 -11.15
CA MET A 78 6.68 -7.30 -10.75
C MET A 78 7.54 -6.32 -11.55
N ILE A 79 8.55 -5.77 -10.89
CA ILE A 79 9.63 -5.01 -11.50
C ILE A 79 10.97 -5.63 -11.13
N ARG A 80 11.89 -5.67 -12.08
CA ARG A 80 13.24 -6.21 -11.93
C ARG A 80 14.26 -5.21 -12.46
N PHE A 81 15.28 -4.94 -11.66
CA PHE A 81 16.50 -4.24 -12.08
C PHE A 81 17.63 -5.26 -12.16
N PRO A 82 18.09 -5.62 -13.38
CA PRO A 82 19.16 -6.61 -13.54
C PRO A 82 20.44 -6.20 -12.81
N ALA A 83 21.14 -7.17 -12.23
CA ALA A 83 22.41 -6.95 -11.58
C ALA A 83 23.44 -6.36 -12.57
N ALA A 84 24.23 -5.38 -12.12
CA ALA A 84 25.24 -4.74 -12.96
C ALA A 84 26.51 -5.61 -13.19
N GLY A 85 26.68 -6.66 -12.38
CA GLY A 85 27.87 -7.52 -12.40
C GLY A 85 27.54 -9.02 -12.35
N ARG A 86 28.34 -9.80 -11.63
CA ARG A 86 28.13 -11.26 -11.50
C ARG A 86 26.99 -11.56 -10.53
N LYS A 87 25.80 -11.82 -11.10
CA LYS A 87 24.58 -12.21 -10.38
C LYS A 87 24.81 -13.44 -9.48
N ILE A 88 24.35 -13.32 -8.23
CA ILE A 88 24.17 -14.40 -7.25
C ILE A 88 22.74 -14.95 -7.35
N GLY A 89 21.77 -14.06 -7.45
CA GLY A 89 20.33 -14.35 -7.47
C GLY A 89 19.54 -13.04 -7.47
N SER A 90 18.30 -13.06 -7.00
CA SER A 90 17.45 -11.87 -6.85
C SER A 90 17.31 -11.47 -5.38
N LEU A 91 17.36 -10.18 -5.09
CA LEU A 91 16.96 -9.58 -3.82
C LEU A 91 15.51 -9.11 -3.97
N VAL A 92 14.57 -9.85 -3.40
CA VAL A 92 13.14 -9.50 -3.40
C VAL A 92 12.85 -8.58 -2.22
N ILE A 93 12.20 -7.45 -2.48
CA ILE A 93 11.92 -6.41 -1.48
C ILE A 93 10.41 -6.25 -1.30
N ASN A 94 9.98 -6.05 -0.05
CA ASN A 94 8.63 -5.60 0.26
C ASN A 94 8.66 -4.44 1.28
N PRO A 95 7.95 -3.32 1.02
CA PRO A 95 7.98 -2.12 1.87
C PRO A 95 7.08 -2.21 3.12
N GLY A 96 6.10 -3.12 3.12
CA GLY A 96 5.11 -3.24 4.17
C GLY A 96 3.78 -2.54 3.84
N GLY A 97 3.30 -1.73 4.77
CA GLY A 97 1.91 -1.26 4.82
C GLY A 97 1.08 -2.06 5.83
N PRO A 98 0.31 -3.10 5.43
CA PRO A 98 0.11 -3.63 4.08
C PRO A 98 -0.55 -2.64 3.13
N GLY A 99 -0.52 -2.94 1.83
CA GLY A 99 -1.14 -2.13 0.78
C GLY A 99 -0.18 -1.24 0.00
N GLU A 100 1.09 -1.16 0.39
CA GLU A 100 2.10 -0.39 -0.33
C GLU A 100 2.63 -1.17 -1.54
N SER A 101 2.83 -0.46 -2.66
CA SER A 101 3.38 -1.05 -3.89
C SER A 101 4.86 -1.40 -3.70
N GLY A 102 5.19 -2.68 -3.82
CA GLY A 102 6.59 -3.12 -3.85
C GLY A 102 7.27 -2.76 -5.17
N VAL A 103 6.50 -2.60 -6.26
CA VAL A 103 7.02 -2.09 -7.54
C VAL A 103 7.52 -0.65 -7.38
N GLU A 104 6.68 0.27 -6.90
CA GLU A 104 7.07 1.67 -6.68
C GLU A 104 8.19 1.81 -5.64
N SER A 105 8.13 1.01 -4.58
CA SER A 105 9.12 1.02 -3.52
C SER A 105 10.49 0.54 -3.99
N ALA A 106 10.55 -0.49 -4.85
CA ALA A 106 11.82 -0.96 -5.41
C ALA A 106 12.50 0.12 -6.28
N VAL A 107 11.72 0.92 -7.03
CA VAL A 107 12.26 2.06 -7.78
C VAL A 107 12.83 3.10 -6.82
N SER A 108 12.08 3.44 -5.77
CA SER A 108 12.44 4.47 -4.79
C SER A 108 13.67 4.10 -3.94
N LEU A 109 13.81 2.81 -3.58
CA LEU A 109 14.92 2.30 -2.78
C LEU A 109 16.21 2.11 -3.59
N LEU A 110 16.12 2.00 -4.92
CA LEU A 110 17.24 1.63 -5.79
C LEU A 110 18.47 2.54 -5.64
N SER A 111 18.26 3.85 -5.45
CA SER A 111 19.33 4.82 -5.27
C SER A 111 20.03 4.69 -3.91
N GLY A 112 19.32 4.22 -2.88
CA GLY A 112 19.86 4.01 -1.52
C GLY A 112 20.64 2.71 -1.36
N LEU A 113 20.45 1.74 -2.27
CA LEU A 113 21.12 0.44 -2.19
C LEU A 113 22.63 0.56 -2.48
N PRO A 114 23.49 -0.09 -1.67
CA PRO A 114 24.93 -0.12 -1.93
C PRO A 114 25.25 -0.70 -3.31
N GLN A 115 26.25 -0.15 -3.99
CA GLN A 115 26.66 -0.64 -5.30
C GLN A 115 27.05 -2.12 -5.27
N SER A 116 27.70 -2.56 -4.18
CA SER A 116 28.06 -3.98 -3.95
C SER A 116 26.86 -4.93 -3.92
N VAL A 117 25.65 -4.45 -3.59
CA VAL A 117 24.41 -5.22 -3.67
C VAL A 117 23.91 -5.26 -5.11
N LYS A 118 23.81 -4.08 -5.76
CA LYS A 118 23.34 -3.95 -7.15
C LYS A 118 24.22 -4.67 -8.17
N ASP A 119 25.50 -4.86 -7.88
CA ASP A 119 26.41 -5.64 -8.73
C ASP A 119 26.16 -7.16 -8.66
N ARG A 120 25.49 -7.63 -7.61
CA ARG A 120 25.41 -9.05 -7.25
C ARG A 120 24.00 -9.60 -7.22
N PHE A 121 22.98 -8.76 -7.17
CA PHE A 121 21.58 -9.18 -7.14
C PHE A 121 20.75 -8.42 -8.16
N ASP A 122 19.83 -9.13 -8.82
CA ASP A 122 18.70 -8.47 -9.44
C ASP A 122 17.84 -7.88 -8.31
N ILE A 123 17.50 -6.59 -8.37
CA ILE A 123 16.61 -5.98 -7.39
C ILE A 123 15.18 -6.18 -7.89
N VAL A 124 14.35 -6.84 -7.08
CA VAL A 124 12.99 -7.19 -7.48
C VAL A 124 11.98 -6.62 -6.49
N GLY A 125 11.05 -5.83 -7.01
CA GLY A 125 9.84 -5.42 -6.31
C GLY A 125 8.63 -6.16 -6.87
N PHE A 126 7.64 -6.43 -6.03
CA PHE A 126 6.36 -6.98 -6.48
C PHE A 126 5.22 -6.35 -5.70
N ASP A 127 4.08 -6.20 -6.37
CA ASP A 127 2.84 -5.82 -5.72
C ASP A 127 2.14 -7.10 -5.24
N PRO A 128 1.86 -7.26 -3.93
CA PRO A 128 1.11 -8.41 -3.45
C PRO A 128 -0.28 -8.55 -4.10
N ARG A 129 -0.91 -9.72 -3.97
CA ARG A 129 -2.30 -9.93 -4.39
C ARG A 129 -3.20 -8.81 -3.87
N GLY A 130 -3.95 -8.16 -4.75
CA GLY A 130 -4.83 -7.05 -4.38
C GLY A 130 -4.16 -5.66 -4.33
N VAL A 131 -2.84 -5.54 -4.44
CA VAL A 131 -2.11 -4.27 -4.30
C VAL A 131 -1.78 -3.63 -5.64
N GLY A 132 -1.90 -2.31 -5.75
CA GLY A 132 -1.28 -1.52 -6.82
C GLY A 132 -1.62 -2.02 -8.23
N SER A 133 -0.60 -2.45 -8.96
CA SER A 133 -0.73 -2.94 -10.34
C SER A 133 -1.11 -4.42 -10.45
N SER A 134 -1.18 -5.15 -9.33
CA SER A 134 -1.66 -6.54 -9.30
C SER A 134 -3.17 -6.61 -9.54
N THR A 135 -3.61 -7.67 -10.23
CA THR A 135 -5.01 -7.83 -10.63
C THR A 135 -5.62 -9.13 -10.09
N PRO A 136 -6.87 -9.11 -9.57
CA PRO A 136 -7.66 -7.91 -9.31
C PRO A 136 -7.07 -7.08 -8.15
N ALA A 137 -7.17 -5.75 -8.23
CA ALA A 137 -6.77 -4.83 -7.17
C ALA A 137 -7.95 -4.64 -6.20
N VAL A 138 -7.69 -4.62 -4.89
CA VAL A 138 -8.73 -4.38 -3.87
C VAL A 138 -9.17 -2.93 -3.95
N TRP A 139 -10.47 -2.71 -4.09
CA TRP A 139 -11.09 -1.40 -3.98
C TRP A 139 -12.38 -1.51 -3.19
N CYS A 140 -12.57 -0.60 -2.24
CA CYS A 140 -13.73 -0.49 -1.36
C CYS A 140 -14.31 0.91 -1.46
N ASN A 141 -13.53 1.95 -1.12
CA ASN A 141 -13.99 3.34 -1.22
C ASN A 141 -13.85 3.89 -2.64
N SER A 142 -14.61 4.96 -2.92
CA SER A 142 -14.28 5.91 -3.98
C SER A 142 -13.39 7.03 -3.42
N ASP A 143 -12.84 7.88 -4.30
CA ASP A 143 -12.14 9.09 -3.88
C ASP A 143 -13.02 9.99 -3.00
N GLU A 144 -14.31 10.11 -3.34
CA GLU A 144 -15.30 10.89 -2.58
C GLU A 144 -15.62 10.27 -1.21
N ASP A 145 -15.70 8.93 -1.12
CA ASP A 145 -15.88 8.25 0.17
C ASP A 145 -14.70 8.55 1.11
N ASN A 146 -13.47 8.50 0.60
CA ASN A 146 -12.28 8.80 1.39
C ASN A 146 -12.23 10.27 1.82
N ASP A 147 -12.47 11.21 0.91
CA ASP A 147 -12.49 12.64 1.23
C ASP A 147 -13.59 12.96 2.28
N ARG A 148 -14.76 12.32 2.19
CA ARG A 148 -15.83 12.48 3.18
C ARG A 148 -15.44 11.96 4.56
N LEU A 149 -14.80 10.79 4.64
CA LEU A 149 -14.36 10.21 5.92
C LEU A 149 -13.26 11.07 6.57
N ARG A 150 -12.36 11.62 5.77
CA ARG A 150 -11.30 12.54 6.27
C ARG A 150 -11.87 13.87 6.76
N ALA A 151 -12.95 14.35 6.15
CA ALA A 151 -13.64 15.56 6.58
C ALA A 151 -14.56 15.36 7.79
N ASP A 152 -14.72 14.12 8.28
CA ASP A 152 -15.60 13.81 9.42
C ASP A 152 -15.01 14.38 10.72
N PRO A 153 -15.73 15.28 11.43
CA PRO A 153 -15.23 15.89 12.65
C PRO A 153 -15.47 15.02 13.91
N THR A 154 -16.04 13.82 13.76
CA THR A 154 -16.40 12.97 14.91
C THR A 154 -15.14 12.46 15.61
N VAL A 155 -14.77 13.12 16.69
CA VAL A 155 -13.63 12.76 17.56
C VAL A 155 -14.05 12.32 18.95
N GLU A 156 -15.28 12.63 19.38
CA GLU A 156 -15.81 12.23 20.68
C GLU A 156 -16.45 10.85 20.63
N TYR A 157 -16.06 9.97 21.54
CA TYR A 157 -16.62 8.62 21.66
C TYR A 157 -17.88 8.58 22.53
N THR A 158 -18.82 9.48 22.24
CA THR A 158 -20.20 9.39 22.75
C THR A 158 -20.93 8.17 22.16
N PRO A 159 -22.02 7.67 22.77
CA PRO A 159 -22.79 6.58 22.17
C PRO A 159 -23.20 6.86 20.71
N GLU A 160 -23.63 8.09 20.42
CA GLU A 160 -24.03 8.53 19.08
C GLU A 160 -22.82 8.61 18.12
N GLY A 161 -21.69 9.14 18.58
CA GLY A 161 -20.44 9.17 17.80
C GLY A 161 -19.95 7.78 17.45
N VAL A 162 -19.97 6.85 18.40
CA VAL A 162 -19.59 5.45 18.16
C VAL A 162 -20.55 4.76 17.20
N GLU A 163 -21.87 4.97 17.34
CA GLU A 163 -22.85 4.42 16.39
C GLU A 163 -22.63 4.94 14.96
N HIS A 164 -22.30 6.22 14.82
CA HIS A 164 -21.95 6.83 13.54
C HIS A 164 -20.73 6.17 12.90
N LEU A 165 -19.61 6.04 13.64
CA LEU A 165 -18.39 5.40 13.16
C LEU A 165 -18.59 3.91 12.81
N GLU A 166 -19.35 3.17 13.63
CA GLU A 166 -19.71 1.78 13.33
C GLU A 166 -20.55 1.67 12.05
N ASN A 167 -21.47 2.61 11.81
CA ASN A 167 -22.30 2.62 10.61
C ASN A 167 -21.49 2.94 9.35
N GLU A 168 -20.53 3.87 9.43
CA GLU A 168 -19.58 4.13 8.35
C GLU A 168 -18.71 2.91 8.04
N THR A 169 -18.26 2.20 9.09
CA THR A 169 -17.51 0.95 8.96
C THR A 169 -18.34 -0.15 8.28
N LYS A 170 -19.60 -0.33 8.66
CA LYS A 170 -20.50 -1.32 8.01
C LYS A 170 -20.69 -1.02 6.52
N LYS A 171 -20.85 0.26 6.14
CA LYS A 171 -20.95 0.68 4.73
C LYS A 171 -19.65 0.40 3.98
N PHE A 172 -18.49 0.68 4.59
CA PHE A 172 -17.19 0.35 4.01
C PHE A 172 -17.05 -1.14 3.71
N VAL A 173 -17.32 -1.99 4.69
CA VAL A 173 -17.25 -3.46 4.53
C VAL A 173 -18.19 -3.94 3.43
N GLN A 174 -19.41 -3.42 3.36
CA GLN A 174 -20.34 -3.76 2.30
C GLN A 174 -19.80 -3.38 0.91
N ARG A 175 -19.21 -2.18 0.76
CA ARG A 175 -18.57 -1.77 -0.50
C ARG A 175 -17.42 -2.70 -0.89
N CYS A 176 -16.59 -3.14 0.05
CA CYS A 176 -15.55 -4.13 -0.22
C CYS A 176 -16.14 -5.43 -0.77
N VAL A 177 -17.16 -5.97 -0.11
CA VAL A 177 -17.81 -7.23 -0.52
C VAL A 177 -18.46 -7.10 -1.89
N ASP A 178 -19.14 -5.98 -2.15
CA ASP A 178 -19.83 -5.73 -3.42
C ASP A 178 -18.86 -5.59 -4.60
N LYS A 179 -17.70 -4.95 -4.39
CA LYS A 179 -16.69 -4.72 -5.43
C LYS A 179 -15.78 -5.93 -5.67
N MET A 180 -15.39 -6.62 -4.60
CA MET A 180 -14.35 -7.65 -4.67
C MET A 180 -14.87 -9.08 -4.61
N GLY A 181 -16.05 -9.29 -4.00
CA GLY A 181 -16.54 -10.61 -3.67
C GLY A 181 -15.79 -11.26 -2.48
N LYS A 182 -16.48 -12.12 -1.74
CA LYS A 182 -15.93 -12.73 -0.52
C LYS A 182 -14.74 -13.65 -0.79
N GLU A 183 -14.80 -14.45 -1.86
CA GLU A 183 -13.76 -15.44 -2.16
C GLU A 183 -12.38 -14.78 -2.36
N PHE A 184 -12.32 -13.62 -3.02
CA PHE A 184 -11.06 -12.90 -3.17
C PHE A 184 -10.60 -12.31 -1.83
N LEU A 185 -11.50 -11.65 -1.09
CA LEU A 185 -11.20 -11.03 0.21
C LEU A 185 -10.73 -12.04 1.26
N GLU A 186 -11.26 -13.27 1.26
CA GLU A 186 -10.82 -14.35 2.15
C GLU A 186 -9.39 -14.81 1.85
N ASN A 187 -8.86 -14.51 0.66
CA ASN A 187 -7.59 -15.02 0.17
C ASN A 187 -6.49 -13.96 0.01
N VAL A 188 -6.70 -12.70 0.43
CA VAL A 188 -5.67 -11.63 0.32
C VAL A 188 -4.59 -11.66 1.42
N GLY A 189 -4.76 -12.48 2.46
CA GLY A 189 -3.91 -12.48 3.65
C GLY A 189 -2.46 -12.96 3.42
N THR A 190 -1.62 -12.69 4.42
CA THR A 190 -0.17 -12.97 4.44
C THR A 190 0.14 -14.42 4.12
N GLU A 191 -0.68 -15.36 4.60
CA GLU A 191 -0.47 -16.79 4.38
C GLU A 191 -0.37 -17.13 2.90
N ASN A 192 -1.25 -16.53 2.08
CA ASN A 192 -1.23 -16.74 0.64
C ASN A 192 -0.19 -15.84 -0.06
N VAL A 193 0.12 -14.65 0.46
CA VAL A 193 1.24 -13.83 -0.02
C VAL A 193 2.59 -14.57 0.16
N ALA A 194 2.76 -15.36 1.22
CA ALA A 194 3.95 -16.19 1.40
C ALA A 194 4.07 -17.30 0.33
N LYS A 195 2.94 -17.92 -0.06
CA LYS A 195 2.89 -18.89 -1.16
C LYS A 195 3.17 -18.22 -2.51
N ASP A 196 2.66 -17.01 -2.72
CA ASP A 196 2.96 -16.18 -3.89
C ASP A 196 4.47 -15.89 -3.97
N LEU A 197 5.10 -15.60 -2.83
CA LEU A 197 6.53 -15.32 -2.76
C LEU A 197 7.39 -16.53 -3.15
N ASP A 198 6.96 -17.77 -2.88
CA ASP A 198 7.65 -18.97 -3.38
C ASP A 198 7.44 -19.18 -4.89
N ALA A 199 6.26 -18.83 -5.41
CA ALA A 199 6.00 -18.79 -6.85
C ALA A 199 6.89 -17.74 -7.54
N ILE A 200 7.04 -16.55 -6.95
CA ILE A 200 7.95 -15.49 -7.39
C ILE A 200 9.40 -16.00 -7.41
N ARG A 201 9.87 -16.59 -6.30
CA ARG A 201 11.22 -17.18 -6.21
C ARG A 201 11.47 -18.17 -7.37
N THR A 202 10.52 -19.07 -7.60
CA THR A 202 10.61 -20.07 -8.67
C THR A 202 10.61 -19.41 -10.05
N ALA A 203 9.75 -18.42 -10.28
CA ALA A 203 9.66 -17.70 -11.54
C ALA A 203 10.91 -16.85 -11.87
N LEU A 204 11.62 -16.39 -10.84
CA LEU A 204 12.91 -15.70 -10.97
C LEU A 204 14.08 -16.66 -11.25
N GLY A 205 13.86 -17.97 -11.12
CA GLY A 205 14.86 -19.01 -11.32
C GLY A 205 15.84 -19.18 -10.16
N ASP A 206 15.49 -18.70 -8.97
CA ASP A 206 16.36 -18.81 -7.79
C ASP A 206 16.02 -20.05 -6.95
N ASP A 207 17.00 -20.88 -6.61
CA ASP A 207 16.78 -22.08 -5.78
C ASP A 207 16.27 -21.74 -4.37
N LYS A 208 16.76 -20.63 -3.81
CA LYS A 208 16.44 -20.12 -2.47
C LYS A 208 16.26 -18.59 -2.51
N LEU A 209 15.30 -18.10 -1.74
CA LEU A 209 14.92 -16.69 -1.63
C LEU A 209 15.98 -15.87 -0.88
N THR A 210 16.35 -14.72 -1.44
CA THR A 210 16.99 -13.63 -0.69
C THR A 210 15.98 -12.50 -0.54
N TYR A 211 15.58 -12.18 0.69
CA TYR A 211 14.46 -11.28 0.96
C TYR A 211 14.83 -10.14 1.90
N LEU A 212 14.28 -8.95 1.63
CA LEU A 212 14.35 -7.78 2.49
C LEU A 212 12.92 -7.26 2.71
N GLY A 213 12.41 -7.44 3.92
CA GLY A 213 11.09 -6.98 4.32
C GLY A 213 11.20 -5.83 5.30
N TYR A 214 10.46 -4.75 5.03
CA TYR A 214 10.29 -3.62 5.92
C TYR A 214 8.91 -3.65 6.57
N SER A 215 8.77 -3.24 7.82
CA SER A 215 7.47 -3.05 8.48
C SER A 215 6.59 -4.32 8.35
N TYR A 216 5.36 -4.23 7.84
CA TYR A 216 4.51 -5.40 7.55
C TYR A 216 5.18 -6.46 6.65
N GLY A 217 6.11 -6.07 5.78
CA GLY A 217 6.93 -7.00 4.98
C GLY A 217 7.75 -7.96 5.85
N THR A 218 7.99 -7.63 7.13
CA THR A 218 8.59 -8.55 8.10
C THR A 218 7.67 -9.71 8.48
N ARG A 219 6.34 -9.48 8.54
CA ARG A 219 5.33 -10.53 8.73
C ARG A 219 5.30 -11.49 7.54
N ILE A 220 5.37 -10.96 6.31
CA ILE A 220 5.51 -11.78 5.09
C ILE A 220 6.76 -12.66 5.18
N GLY A 221 7.90 -12.06 5.55
CA GLY A 221 9.17 -12.77 5.68
C GLY A 221 9.13 -13.89 6.72
N ALA A 222 8.62 -13.60 7.92
CA ALA A 222 8.45 -14.60 8.98
C ALA A 222 7.53 -15.76 8.55
N THR A 223 6.38 -15.43 7.95
CA THR A 223 5.42 -16.42 7.45
C THR A 223 6.03 -17.30 6.36
N TYR A 224 6.79 -16.71 5.43
CA TYR A 224 7.53 -17.45 4.41
C TYR A 224 8.58 -18.37 5.03
N ALA A 225 9.32 -17.90 6.03
CA ALA A 225 10.34 -18.69 6.71
C ALA A 225 9.74 -19.90 7.45
N GLU A 226 8.52 -19.79 7.98
CA GLU A 226 7.79 -20.91 8.59
C GLU A 226 7.29 -21.91 7.55
N GLN A 227 6.71 -21.44 6.43
CA GLN A 227 6.14 -22.30 5.40
C GLN A 227 7.20 -22.96 4.50
N PHE A 228 8.32 -22.26 4.24
CA PHE A 228 9.36 -22.67 3.29
C PHE A 228 10.79 -22.49 3.87
N PRO A 229 11.10 -23.02 5.06
CA PRO A 229 12.38 -22.76 5.74
C PRO A 229 13.60 -23.16 4.91
N ASP A 230 13.53 -24.31 4.22
CA ASP A 230 14.62 -24.80 3.37
C ASP A 230 14.85 -23.97 2.11
N LYS A 231 13.91 -23.07 1.78
CA LYS A 231 13.96 -22.19 0.62
C LYS A 231 14.44 -20.78 0.97
N VAL A 232 14.90 -20.51 2.19
CA VAL A 232 15.51 -19.23 2.57
C VAL A 232 17.03 -19.30 2.39
N ARG A 233 17.60 -18.39 1.57
CA ARG A 233 19.06 -18.19 1.46
C ARG A 233 19.53 -17.18 2.50
N ALA A 234 18.87 -16.03 2.54
CA ALA A 234 19.14 -14.93 3.45
C ALA A 234 17.88 -14.07 3.58
N MET A 235 17.65 -13.52 4.77
CA MET A 235 16.46 -12.73 5.06
C MET A 235 16.83 -11.60 6.01
N ILE A 236 16.41 -10.38 5.66
CA ILE A 236 16.55 -9.19 6.49
C ILE A 236 15.14 -8.67 6.78
N LEU A 237 14.82 -8.54 8.07
CA LEU A 237 13.53 -8.07 8.56
C LEU A 237 13.78 -6.77 9.35
N ASP A 238 13.42 -5.62 8.78
CA ASP A 238 13.70 -4.29 9.35
C ASP A 238 12.39 -3.60 9.77
N GLY A 239 12.28 -3.18 11.03
CA GLY A 239 11.00 -2.75 11.63
C GLY A 239 10.05 -3.94 11.84
N ALA A 240 10.41 -4.82 12.77
CA ALA A 240 9.75 -6.11 12.96
C ALA A 240 8.32 -6.01 13.50
N VAL A 241 7.41 -6.76 12.88
CA VAL A 241 6.09 -7.13 13.41
C VAL A 241 6.25 -8.46 14.15
N ASP A 242 5.87 -8.51 15.42
CA ASP A 242 5.84 -9.75 16.20
C ASP A 242 4.50 -10.47 15.98
N PRO A 243 4.44 -11.59 15.23
CA PRO A 243 3.20 -12.29 14.96
C PRO A 243 2.58 -12.95 16.20
N ASN A 244 3.31 -13.01 17.32
CA ASN A 244 2.85 -13.57 18.59
C ASN A 244 2.49 -12.48 19.62
N ALA A 245 2.49 -11.21 19.23
CA ALA A 245 2.05 -10.13 20.09
C ALA A 245 0.54 -10.20 20.37
N ASP A 246 0.16 -9.85 21.60
CA ASP A 246 -1.24 -9.50 21.89
C ASP A 246 -1.60 -8.21 21.13
N PRO A 247 -2.72 -8.18 20.39
CA PRO A 247 -3.06 -7.04 19.53
C PRO A 247 -3.33 -5.75 20.31
N VAL A 248 -3.94 -5.81 21.50
CA VAL A 248 -4.21 -4.62 22.33
C VAL A 248 -2.90 -4.04 22.83
N GLU A 249 -2.02 -4.90 23.36
CA GLU A 249 -0.72 -4.45 23.84
C GLU A 249 0.20 -3.98 22.70
N GLU A 250 0.04 -4.52 21.48
CA GLU A 250 0.72 -4.05 20.28
C GLU A 250 0.32 -2.60 19.96
N ASP A 251 -0.97 -2.30 19.92
CA ASP A 251 -1.50 -0.97 19.58
C ASP A 251 -1.11 0.07 20.64
N ILE A 252 -1.17 -0.28 21.93
CA ILE A 252 -0.73 0.60 23.04
C ILE A 252 0.78 0.89 22.97
N ARG A 253 1.60 -0.13 22.67
CA ARG A 253 3.06 0.08 22.48
C ARG A 253 3.34 1.00 21.29
N GLN A 254 2.57 0.86 20.22
CA GLN A 254 2.70 1.72 19.05
C GLN A 254 2.34 3.18 19.37
N ALA A 255 1.20 3.42 20.06
CA ALA A 255 0.81 4.74 20.54
C ALA A 255 1.89 5.38 21.43
N ALA A 256 2.42 4.64 22.41
CA ALA A 256 3.51 5.11 23.27
C ALA A 256 4.79 5.44 22.49
N ALA A 257 5.12 4.66 21.45
CA ALA A 257 6.28 4.92 20.59
C ALA A 257 6.12 6.19 19.75
N PHE A 258 4.93 6.45 19.20
CA PHE A 258 4.64 7.71 18.50
C PHE A 258 4.68 8.92 19.44
N GLN A 259 4.16 8.79 20.67
CA GLN A 259 4.31 9.85 21.68
C GLN A 259 5.78 10.12 21.98
N LYS A 260 6.61 9.08 22.14
CA LYS A 260 8.05 9.26 22.32
C LYS A 260 8.68 9.98 21.11
N ALA A 261 8.35 9.58 19.88
CA ALA A 261 8.87 10.23 18.68
C ALA A 261 8.44 11.71 18.60
N PHE A 262 7.22 12.03 19.03
CA PHE A 262 6.74 13.40 19.17
C PHE A 262 7.55 14.17 20.21
N ASP A 263 7.83 13.59 21.38
CA ASP A 263 8.64 14.21 22.43
C ASP A 263 10.09 14.48 21.95
N ASP A 264 10.68 13.55 21.19
CA ASP A 264 12.00 13.69 20.58
C ASP A 264 12.00 14.83 19.54
N TYR A 265 10.97 14.90 18.68
CA TYR A 265 10.77 16.02 17.73
C TYR A 265 10.59 17.36 18.45
N ALA A 266 9.75 17.40 19.48
CA ALA A 266 9.48 18.62 20.23
C ALA A 266 10.74 19.12 20.94
N THR A 267 11.54 18.21 21.52
CA THR A 267 12.85 18.54 22.10
C THR A 267 13.80 19.10 21.05
N ASP A 268 13.89 18.48 19.87
CA ASP A 268 14.71 18.97 18.76
C ASP A 268 14.29 20.39 18.32
N CYS A 269 12.99 20.58 18.07
CA CYS A 269 12.42 21.84 17.62
C CYS A 269 12.64 22.97 18.63
N THR A 270 12.27 22.75 19.90
CA THR A 270 12.34 23.77 20.96
C THR A 270 13.78 24.16 21.30
N THR A 271 14.74 23.24 21.18
CA THR A 271 16.15 23.51 21.50
C THR A 271 16.93 24.13 20.35
N LYS A 272 16.58 23.82 19.10
CA LYS A 272 17.31 24.29 17.91
C LYS A 272 16.66 25.49 17.23
N ASN A 273 15.36 25.71 17.43
CA ASN A 273 14.62 26.77 16.77
C ASN A 273 13.94 27.69 17.81
N PRO A 274 14.39 28.95 17.97
CA PRO A 274 13.76 29.91 18.89
C PRO A 274 12.32 30.29 18.48
N ASP A 275 11.95 30.04 17.22
CA ASP A 275 10.61 30.26 16.68
C ASP A 275 9.82 28.94 16.54
N CYS A 276 10.18 27.90 17.29
CA CYS A 276 9.47 26.63 17.25
C CYS A 276 7.96 26.82 17.50
N PRO A 277 7.07 26.27 16.66
CA PRO A 277 5.62 26.47 16.79
C PRO A 277 5.06 25.85 18.08
N LEU A 278 5.78 24.91 18.70
CA LEU A 278 5.44 24.29 19.98
C LEU A 278 5.96 25.08 21.20
N GLY A 279 6.56 26.26 21.00
CA GLY A 279 7.13 27.09 22.05
C GLY A 279 8.60 26.78 22.34
N ASN A 280 9.08 27.13 23.53
CA ASN A 280 10.49 26.99 23.94
C ASN A 280 10.68 26.03 25.12
N ASP A 281 9.61 25.37 25.56
CA ASP A 281 9.60 24.42 26.68
C ASP A 281 9.04 23.08 26.18
N PRO A 282 9.87 22.05 25.95
CA PRO A 282 9.40 20.76 25.44
C PRO A 282 8.41 20.08 26.40
N ALA A 283 8.44 20.39 27.70
CA ALA A 283 7.49 19.84 28.66
C ALA A 283 6.05 20.33 28.44
N LYS A 284 5.86 21.41 27.67
CA LYS A 284 4.55 21.96 27.31
C LYS A 284 4.15 21.68 25.86
N ALA A 285 4.99 20.98 25.11
CA ALA A 285 4.80 20.80 23.67
C ALA A 285 3.46 20.13 23.32
N VAL A 286 3.02 19.14 24.11
CA VAL A 286 1.72 18.47 23.91
C VAL A 286 0.55 19.44 24.14
N GLU A 287 0.61 20.26 25.19
CA GLU A 287 -0.43 21.27 25.47
C GLU A 287 -0.50 22.30 24.34
N VAL A 288 0.65 22.79 23.87
CA VAL A 288 0.72 23.74 22.76
C VAL A 288 0.22 23.09 21.46
N TYR A 289 0.60 21.85 21.18
CA TYR A 289 0.11 21.10 20.02
C TYR A 289 -1.42 20.97 20.05
N LYS A 290 -2.00 20.55 21.17
CA LYS A 290 -3.46 20.48 21.36
C LYS A 290 -4.13 21.83 21.13
N SER A 291 -3.54 22.92 21.61
CA SER A 291 -4.07 24.27 21.35
C SER A 291 -4.09 24.66 19.86
N LEU A 292 -3.27 24.01 19.02
CA LEU A 292 -3.27 24.21 17.57
C LEU A 292 -4.27 23.29 16.86
N VAL A 293 -4.44 22.04 17.31
CA VAL A 293 -5.24 21.03 16.59
C VAL A 293 -6.66 20.88 17.12
N ASP A 294 -6.92 20.99 18.42
CA ASP A 294 -8.25 20.80 19.01
C ASP A 294 -9.31 21.75 18.41
N PRO A 295 -9.02 23.04 18.12
CA PRO A 295 -9.99 23.93 17.47
C PRO A 295 -10.43 23.45 16.07
N LEU A 296 -9.64 22.58 15.41
CA LEU A 296 -9.95 22.08 14.06
C LEU A 296 -11.14 21.12 14.01
N VAL A 297 -11.61 20.62 15.17
CA VAL A 297 -12.84 19.82 15.27
C VAL A 297 -14.04 20.63 14.79
N GLU A 298 -14.16 21.88 15.22
CA GLU A 298 -15.26 22.77 14.85
C GLU A 298 -14.91 23.74 13.72
N HIS A 299 -13.62 24.08 13.59
CA HIS A 299 -13.14 25.14 12.71
C HIS A 299 -11.93 24.68 11.89
N PRO A 300 -12.13 23.91 10.80
CA PRO A 300 -11.06 23.49 9.92
C PRO A 300 -10.19 24.66 9.45
N ALA A 301 -8.87 24.48 9.44
CA ALA A 301 -7.95 25.51 8.99
C ALA A 301 -8.07 25.69 7.47
N LYS A 302 -7.82 26.92 7.00
CA LYS A 302 -7.91 27.23 5.57
C LYS A 302 -6.72 26.64 4.82
N THR A 303 -7.00 26.13 3.64
CA THR A 303 -6.00 25.65 2.67
C THR A 303 -6.32 26.20 1.29
N ARG A 304 -5.40 26.06 0.33
CA ARG A 304 -5.71 26.34 -1.09
C ARG A 304 -6.63 25.28 -1.69
N ASP A 305 -6.51 24.05 -1.19
CA ASP A 305 -7.47 22.99 -1.46
C ASP A 305 -8.82 23.32 -0.79
N PRO A 306 -9.97 23.12 -1.46
CA PRO A 306 -11.28 23.44 -0.88
C PRO A 306 -11.67 22.58 0.34
N ARG A 307 -11.01 21.44 0.59
CA ARG A 307 -11.31 20.56 1.73
C ARG A 307 -11.03 21.22 3.09
N GLY A 308 -10.04 22.13 3.15
CA GLY A 308 -9.51 22.61 4.43
C GLY A 308 -8.71 21.52 5.16
N LEU A 309 -8.28 21.83 6.38
CA LEU A 309 -7.62 20.88 7.28
C LEU A 309 -8.46 20.70 8.55
N GLY A 310 -9.10 19.54 8.69
CA GLY A 310 -9.78 19.10 9.91
C GLY A 310 -8.83 18.47 10.93
N TYR A 311 -9.37 18.13 12.11
CA TYR A 311 -8.62 17.51 13.20
C TYR A 311 -7.93 16.20 12.80
N SER A 312 -8.68 15.28 12.21
CA SER A 312 -8.21 13.95 11.77
C SER A 312 -7.02 14.06 10.81
N ASP A 313 -7.11 14.90 9.78
CA ASP A 313 -6.02 15.15 8.84
C ASP A 313 -4.83 15.86 9.50
N ALA A 314 -5.04 16.73 10.49
CA ALA A 314 -3.94 17.31 11.26
C ALA A 314 -3.19 16.26 12.09
N THR A 315 -3.91 15.30 12.67
CA THR A 315 -3.33 14.15 13.38
C THR A 315 -2.55 13.25 12.42
N VAL A 316 -3.12 12.86 11.28
CA VAL A 316 -2.44 12.05 10.26
C VAL A 316 -1.21 12.76 9.69
N GLY A 317 -1.34 14.06 9.39
CA GLY A 317 -0.24 14.92 8.95
C GLY A 317 0.86 15.10 10.00
N THR A 318 0.57 14.82 11.28
CA THR A 318 1.57 14.77 12.36
C THR A 318 2.24 13.40 12.44
N ILE A 319 1.46 12.32 12.29
CA ILE A 319 1.96 10.93 12.35
C ILE A 319 3.02 10.69 11.27
N LEU A 320 2.78 11.11 10.02
CA LEU A 320 3.70 10.83 8.91
C LEU A 320 5.13 11.35 9.16
N PRO A 321 5.36 12.62 9.54
CA PRO A 321 6.70 13.11 9.85
C PRO A 321 7.41 12.40 11.00
N LEU A 322 6.68 11.75 11.91
CA LEU A 322 7.29 11.04 13.05
C LEU A 322 7.94 9.72 12.63
N TYR A 323 7.71 9.23 11.41
CA TYR A 323 8.42 8.07 10.86
C TYR A 323 9.92 8.35 10.61
N SER A 324 10.32 9.62 10.40
CA SER A 324 11.71 9.94 10.08
C SER A 324 12.08 11.38 10.46
N PRO A 325 13.24 11.61 11.14
CA PRO A 325 13.74 12.95 11.40
C PRO A 325 13.94 13.82 10.15
N ASN A 326 14.09 13.22 8.97
CA ASN A 326 14.17 13.95 7.69
C ASN A 326 12.89 14.74 7.38
N LEU A 327 11.76 14.34 7.96
CA LEU A 327 10.46 14.98 7.77
C LEU A 327 10.14 16.01 8.86
N TRP A 328 10.90 16.08 9.96
CA TRP A 328 10.65 17.02 11.06
C TRP A 328 10.60 18.48 10.62
N ARG A 329 11.38 18.86 9.59
CA ARG A 329 11.30 20.22 9.02
C ARG A 329 9.90 20.54 8.47
N HIS A 330 9.24 19.55 7.86
CA HIS A 330 7.91 19.73 7.28
C HIS A 330 6.83 19.75 8.37
N LEU A 331 7.01 18.99 9.45
CA LEU A 331 6.14 19.09 10.62
C LEU A 331 6.22 20.49 11.25
N THR A 332 7.43 21.01 11.43
CA THR A 332 7.64 22.38 11.93
C THR A 332 7.02 23.42 11.00
N GLU A 333 7.16 23.27 9.69
CA GLU A 333 6.53 24.14 8.70
C GLU A 333 5.00 24.08 8.77
N GLY A 334 4.43 22.87 8.87
CA GLY A 334 2.99 22.64 9.00
C GLY A 334 2.40 23.24 10.27
N LEU A 335 3.02 23.02 11.42
CA LEU A 335 2.57 23.58 12.70
C LEU A 335 2.73 25.12 12.74
N THR A 336 3.77 25.65 12.09
CA THR A 336 3.94 27.11 11.94
C THR A 336 2.86 27.71 11.05
N GLY A 337 2.52 27.04 9.93
CA GLY A 337 1.39 27.41 9.09
C GLY A 337 0.09 27.41 9.89
N LEU A 338 -0.15 26.35 10.67
CA LEU A 338 -1.37 26.16 11.43
C LEU A 338 -1.57 27.25 12.50
N LYS A 339 -0.49 27.63 13.20
CA LYS A 339 -0.47 28.77 14.12
C LYS A 339 -0.89 30.10 13.45
N ASN A 340 -0.69 30.22 12.14
CA ASN A 340 -1.07 31.37 11.33
C ASN A 340 -2.39 31.18 10.56
N GLY A 341 -3.15 30.11 10.86
CA GLY A 341 -4.43 29.80 10.22
C GLY A 341 -4.34 29.16 8.83
N ASN A 342 -3.16 28.63 8.45
CA ASN A 342 -2.93 27.95 7.18
C ASN A 342 -2.64 26.45 7.39
N GLY A 343 -3.44 25.58 6.80
CA GLY A 343 -3.30 24.12 6.90
C GLY A 343 -2.61 23.43 5.72
N ASP A 344 -2.09 24.16 4.72
CA ASP A 344 -1.68 23.59 3.43
C ASP A 344 -0.63 22.47 3.57
N VAL A 345 0.39 22.68 4.42
CA VAL A 345 1.48 21.70 4.61
C VAL A 345 1.01 20.48 5.39
N MET A 346 0.18 20.68 6.43
CA MET A 346 -0.40 19.56 7.19
C MET A 346 -1.32 18.71 6.31
N LEU A 347 -2.13 19.34 5.46
CA LEU A 347 -3.01 18.64 4.53
C LEU A 347 -2.21 17.85 3.49
N ALA A 348 -1.12 18.42 2.97
CA ALA A 348 -0.23 17.73 2.05
C ALA A 348 0.47 16.52 2.69
N LEU A 349 0.84 16.62 3.98
CA LEU A 349 1.38 15.48 4.74
C LEU A 349 0.32 14.39 4.95
N ALA A 350 -0.93 14.77 5.24
CA ALA A 350 -2.04 13.84 5.32
C ALA A 350 -2.33 13.15 3.97
N ASP A 351 -2.34 13.91 2.87
CA ASP A 351 -2.52 13.38 1.52
C ASP A 351 -1.42 12.37 1.16
N LEU A 352 -0.17 12.67 1.50
CA LEU A 352 0.96 11.77 1.29
C LEU A 352 0.80 10.46 2.08
N TYR A 353 0.36 10.52 3.34
CA TYR A 353 0.11 9.32 4.14
C TYR A 353 -1.07 8.49 3.58
N MET A 354 -2.13 9.16 3.13
CA MET A 354 -3.36 8.53 2.64
C MET A 354 -3.29 8.08 1.18
N GLY A 355 -2.16 8.33 0.50
CA GLY A 355 -1.96 7.94 -0.91
C GLY A 355 -2.83 8.72 -1.89
N ARG A 356 -3.15 9.98 -1.59
CA ARG A 356 -3.96 10.87 -2.43
C ARG A 356 -3.08 11.78 -3.28
N ASP A 357 -3.27 11.78 -4.60
CA ASP A 357 -2.52 12.64 -5.51
C ASP A 357 -3.07 14.08 -5.57
N ALA A 358 -2.36 14.95 -6.30
CA ALA A 358 -2.75 16.36 -6.47
C ALA A 358 -4.04 16.56 -7.30
N LYS A 359 -4.52 15.52 -7.99
CA LYS A 359 -5.80 15.50 -8.73
C LYS A 359 -6.96 14.96 -7.89
N GLY A 360 -6.65 14.46 -6.70
CA GLY A 360 -7.61 13.90 -5.76
C GLY A 360 -7.91 12.42 -5.94
N HIS A 361 -7.06 11.70 -6.68
CA HIS A 361 -7.16 10.25 -6.80
C HIS A 361 -6.39 9.56 -5.69
N TYR A 362 -7.02 8.59 -5.06
CA TYR A 362 -6.36 7.72 -4.08
C TYR A 362 -5.73 6.53 -4.81
N ASN A 363 -4.61 6.04 -4.30
CA ASN A 363 -4.20 4.66 -4.54
C ASN A 363 -5.02 3.70 -3.64
N ASN A 364 -4.87 2.40 -3.84
CA ASN A 364 -5.67 1.42 -3.10
C ASN A 364 -5.07 0.94 -1.78
N SER A 365 -4.02 1.60 -1.28
CA SER A 365 -3.23 1.12 -0.14
C SER A 365 -4.07 1.01 1.13
N THR A 366 -4.94 1.99 1.42
CA THR A 366 -5.83 1.98 2.60
C THR A 366 -6.83 0.82 2.53
N ASP A 367 -7.47 0.62 1.37
CA ASP A 367 -8.45 -0.46 1.18
C ASP A 367 -7.80 -1.84 1.35
N VAL A 368 -6.60 -2.03 0.79
CA VAL A 368 -5.82 -3.27 0.99
C VAL A 368 -5.41 -3.43 2.45
N ARG A 369 -4.93 -2.37 3.09
CA ARG A 369 -4.45 -2.41 4.47
C ARG A 369 -5.52 -2.99 5.39
N VAL A 370 -6.75 -2.50 5.25
CA VAL A 370 -7.90 -2.99 6.03
C VAL A 370 -8.21 -4.44 5.67
N ALA A 371 -8.35 -4.75 4.38
CA ALA A 371 -8.72 -6.10 3.93
C ALA A 371 -7.72 -7.17 4.41
N VAL A 372 -6.43 -6.90 4.31
CA VAL A 372 -5.35 -7.81 4.71
C VAL A 372 -5.26 -7.94 6.22
N ASN A 373 -5.28 -6.82 6.97
CA ASN A 373 -5.22 -6.87 8.43
C ASN A 373 -6.41 -7.63 9.04
N CYS A 374 -7.59 -7.57 8.41
CA CYS A 374 -8.78 -8.30 8.87
C CYS A 374 -8.67 -9.82 8.75
N VAL A 375 -7.84 -10.35 7.84
CA VAL A 375 -7.67 -11.79 7.63
C VAL A 375 -6.38 -12.35 8.24
N ASP A 376 -5.46 -11.48 8.64
CA ASP A 376 -4.16 -11.87 9.22
C ASP A 376 -4.21 -12.17 10.72
N LYS A 377 -5.21 -11.65 11.44
CA LYS A 377 -5.43 -11.93 12.87
C LYS A 377 -6.93 -11.93 13.21
N PRO A 378 -7.37 -12.71 14.23
CA PRO A 378 -8.74 -12.62 14.73
C PRO A 378 -9.07 -11.21 15.20
N ALA A 379 -10.25 -10.71 14.83
CA ALA A 379 -10.72 -9.41 15.28
C ALA A 379 -11.08 -9.40 16.77
N ILE A 380 -10.77 -8.29 17.45
CA ILE A 380 -11.28 -8.01 18.79
C ILE A 380 -12.76 -7.65 18.64
N THR A 381 -13.65 -8.49 19.17
CA THR A 381 -15.11 -8.30 19.06
C THR A 381 -15.78 -7.94 20.38
N ASP A 382 -15.06 -8.05 21.50
CA ASP A 382 -15.54 -7.59 22.80
C ASP A 382 -15.35 -6.07 22.93
N ARG A 383 -16.47 -5.35 23.01
CA ARG A 383 -16.49 -3.90 23.16
C ARG A 383 -15.81 -3.44 24.45
N ALA A 384 -15.86 -4.23 25.52
CA ALA A 384 -15.20 -3.87 26.78
C ALA A 384 -13.67 -3.81 26.62
N THR A 385 -13.11 -4.74 25.85
CA THR A 385 -11.68 -4.77 25.52
C THR A 385 -11.27 -3.53 24.73
N VAL A 386 -12.02 -3.16 23.69
CA VAL A 386 -11.71 -1.98 22.86
C VAL A 386 -11.81 -0.68 23.67
N VAL A 387 -12.78 -0.58 24.59
CA VAL A 387 -12.89 0.60 25.48
C VAL A 387 -11.74 0.67 26.48
N GLU A 388 -11.25 -0.47 26.96
CA GLU A 388 -10.10 -0.48 27.87
C GLU A 388 -8.79 -0.17 27.14
N GLU A 389 -8.65 -0.60 25.89
CA GLU A 389 -7.55 -0.20 25.01
C GLU A 389 -7.50 1.32 24.83
N ASP A 390 -8.62 1.96 24.46
CA ASP A 390 -8.71 3.42 24.26
C ASP A 390 -8.38 4.25 25.52
N ARG A 391 -8.61 3.69 26.71
CA ARG A 391 -8.30 4.37 27.98
C ARG A 391 -6.81 4.39 28.33
N ARG A 392 -6.03 3.46 27.77
CA ARG A 392 -4.63 3.24 28.14
C ARG A 392 -3.69 4.00 27.23
#